data_AF-A0A8J8WDD2-F1
#
_entry.id   AF-A0A8J8WDD2-F1
#
_cell.length_a   1.000
_cell.length_b   1.000
_cell.length_c   1.000
_cell.angle_alpha   90.00
_cell.angle_beta   90.00
_cell.angle_gamma   90.00
#
_symmetry.space_group_name_H-M   'P 1'
#
loop_
_entity.id
_entity.type
_entity.pdbx_description
1 polymer ?
#
loop_
_entity_poly.entity_id
_entity_poly.type
_entity_poly.pdbx_seq_one_letter_code
_entity_poly.pdbx_strand_id
1 'polypeptide(L)' 'MPDTLCRQCGGELEMHLQCEYCRQALQLVCTNCAQPTEVRFHSQCMYGEEVLCHTVAALA' A
#
# COMPACT_ATOMS: atom_id res chain seq x y z
N MET A 1 7.29 10.61 -2.39
CA MET A 1 6.73 10.70 -3.75
C MET A 1 6.19 9.32 -4.10
N PRO A 2 4.90 9.13 -4.38
CA PRO A 2 4.40 7.80 -4.75
C PRO A 2 4.77 7.54 -6.22
N ASP A 3 5.53 6.49 -6.48
CA ASP A 3 5.78 5.99 -7.82
C ASP A 3 4.45 5.47 -8.42
N THR A 4 3.73 6.32 -9.14
CA THR A 4 2.48 5.94 -9.86
C THR A 4 2.76 5.24 -11.19
N LEU A 5 4.03 5.01 -11.51
CA LEU A 5 4.48 4.41 -12.76
C LEU A 5 5.26 3.12 -12.47
N CYS A 6 5.10 2.15 -13.37
CA CYS A 6 5.81 0.89 -13.33
C CYS A 6 7.31 1.13 -13.50
N ARG A 7 8.11 0.64 -12.56
CA ARG A 7 9.58 0.80 -12.60
C ARG A 7 10.26 0.01 -13.72
N GLN A 8 9.58 -0.98 -14.32
CA GLN A 8 10.14 -1.75 -15.44
C GLN A 8 9.87 -1.10 -16.79
N CYS A 9 8.64 -0.66 -17.05
CA CYS A 9 8.23 -0.20 -18.39
C CYS A 9 7.79 1.27 -18.45
N GLY A 10 7.72 1.96 -17.31
CA GLY A 10 7.19 3.32 -17.23
C GLY A 10 5.68 3.44 -17.44
N GLY A 11 4.97 2.32 -17.59
CA GLY A 11 3.52 2.29 -17.78
C GLY A 11 2.74 2.65 -16.51
N GLU A 12 1.48 3.02 -16.69
CA GLU A 12 0.61 3.39 -15.57
C GLU A 12 0.29 2.19 -14.68
N LEU A 13 0.17 2.47 -13.38
CA LEU A 13 -0.20 1.49 -12.36
C LEU A 13 -1.67 1.71 -11.97
N GLU A 14 -2.47 0.66 -12.09
CA GLU A 14 -3.88 0.65 -11.71
C GLU A 14 -4.10 -0.15 -10.42
N MET A 15 -5.12 0.22 -9.65
CA MET A 15 -5.49 -0.47 -8.42
C MET A 15 -5.98 -1.89 -8.70
N HIS A 16 -5.22 -2.87 -8.22
CA HIS A 16 -5.57 -4.28 -8.31
C HIS A 16 -6.28 -4.76 -7.04
N LEU A 17 -5.73 -4.42 -5.87
CA LEU A 17 -6.31 -4.73 -4.57
C LEU A 17 -6.57 -3.46 -3.78
N GLN A 18 -7.73 -3.41 -3.13
CA GLN A 18 -8.14 -2.31 -2.28
C GLN A 18 -8.40 -2.82 -0.87
N CYS A 19 -8.06 -2.00 0.13
CA CYS A 19 -8.39 -2.29 1.52
C CYS A 19 -9.87 -2.02 1.76
N GLU A 20 -10.59 -3.00 2.29
CA GLU A 20 -12.03 -2.87 2.57
C GLU A 20 -12.33 -1.83 3.67
N TYR A 21 -11.38 -1.61 4.58
CA TYR A 21 -11.54 -0.68 5.71
C TYR A 21 -11.25 0.77 5.35
N CYS A 22 -10.06 1.07 4.82
CA CYS A 22 -9.64 2.44 4.52
C CYS A 22 -9.83 2.85 3.05
N ARG A 23 -10.27 1.91 2.18
CA ARG A 23 -10.43 2.12 0.73
C ARG A 23 -9.16 2.59 0.00
N GLN A 24 -7.99 2.44 0.61
CA GLN A 24 -6.70 2.69 -0.03
C GLN A 24 -6.21 1.46 -0.80
N ALA A 25 -5.41 1.67 -1.83
CA ALA A 25 -4.83 0.60 -2.63
C ALA A 25 -3.83 -0.24 -1.81
N LEU A 26 -4.06 -1.55 -1.74
CA LEU A 26 -3.14 -2.52 -1.15
C LEU A 26 -2.13 -3.00 -2.19
N GLN A 27 -2.53 -3.09 -3.46
CA GLN A 27 -1.66 -3.52 -4.54
C GLN A 27 -2.05 -2.81 -5.83
N LEU A 28 -1.04 -2.44 -6.60
CA LEU A 28 -1.20 -1.89 -7.94
C LEU A 28 -0.71 -2.91 -8.96
N VAL A 29 -1.21 -2.85 -10.18
CA VAL A 29 -0.75 -3.64 -11.31
C VAL A 29 -0.48 -2.74 -12.50
N CYS A 30 0.61 -2.99 -13.22
CA CYS A 30 0.87 -2.25 -14.44
C CYS A 30 -0.09 -2.66 -15.54
N THR A 31 -0.74 -1.68 -16.16
CA THR A 31 -1.67 -1.92 -17.28
C THR A 31 -0.96 -2.39 -18.56
N ASN A 32 0.35 -2.15 -18.67
CA ASN A 32 1.11 -2.42 -19.89
C ASN A 32 1.87 -3.75 -19.84
N CYS A 33 2.54 -4.07 -18.73
CA CYS A 33 3.29 -5.32 -18.57
C CYS A 33 2.62 -6.34 -17.66
N ALA A 34 1.43 -6.03 -17.12
CA ALA A 34 0.67 -6.87 -16.19
C ALA A 34 1.47 -7.30 -14.93
N GLN A 35 2.54 -6.57 -14.60
CA GLN A 35 3.35 -6.84 -13.42
C GLN A 35 2.71 -6.21 -12.19
N PRO A 36 2.37 -6.99 -11.15
CA PRO A 36 1.87 -6.46 -9.90
C PRO A 36 3.01 -5.86 -9.06
N THR A 37 2.70 -4.82 -8.31
CA THR A 37 3.60 -4.26 -7.30
C THR A 37 3.57 -5.13 -6.04
N GLU A 38 4.51 -4.88 -5.11
CA GLU A 38 4.44 -5.48 -3.78
C GLU A 38 3.12 -5.12 -3.09
N VAL A 39 2.52 -6.12 -2.43
CA VAL A 39 1.31 -5.92 -1.63
C VAL A 39 1.69 -5.17 -0.37
N ARG A 40 1.07 -4.01 -0.16
CA ARG A 40 1.17 -3.24 1.07
C ARG A 40 -0.05 -3.51 1.92
N PHE A 41 0.16 -4.07 3.10
CA PHE A 41 -0.89 -4.22 4.09
C PHE A 41 -0.86 -3.04 5.04
N HIS A 42 -2.03 -2.40 5.24
CA HIS A 42 -2.19 -1.44 6.32
C HIS A 42 -2.38 -2.24 7.60
N SER A 43 -1.32 -2.35 8.40
CA SER A 43 -1.37 -3.02 9.70
C SER A 43 -2.52 -2.49 10.57
N GLN A 44 -2.74 -1.16 10.55
CA GLN A 44 -3.86 -0.51 11.24
C GLN A 44 -5.25 -0.92 10.74
N CYS A 45 -5.38 -1.40 9.50
CA CYS A 45 -6.66 -1.90 8.97
C CYS A 45 -6.82 -3.42 9.17
N MET A 46 -5.71 -4.15 9.29
CA MET A 46 -5.72 -5.60 9.56
C MET A 46 -6.00 -5.90 11.04
N TYR A 47 -5.44 -5.09 11.93
CA TYR A 47 -5.71 -5.13 13.36
C TYR A 47 -6.70 -4.02 13.65
N GLY A 48 -8.01 -4.28 13.49
CA GLY A 48 -9.05 -3.34 13.88
C GLY A 48 -8.77 -2.80 15.29
N GLU A 49 -8.42 -1.51 15.36
CA GLU A 49 -8.40 -0.62 16.52
C GLU A 49 -7.84 -1.05 17.89
N GLU A 50 -7.16 -2.20 18.07
CA GLU A 50 -6.82 -2.63 19.45
C GLU A 50 -5.34 -2.79 19.79
N VAL A 51 -4.38 -2.60 18.87
CA VAL A 51 -2.95 -2.70 19.25
C VAL A 51 -2.04 -1.77 18.45
N LEU A 52 -2.03 -0.48 18.81
CA LEU A 52 -0.80 0.32 18.75
C LEU A 52 -0.63 1.05 20.08
N CYS A 53 -0.45 0.20 21.09
CA CYS A 53 0.09 0.55 22.39
C CYS A 53 1.42 1.30 22.18
N HIS A 54 1.47 2.49 22.76
CA HIS A 54 2.65 3.19 23.24
C HIS A 54 3.95 2.38 23.13
N THR A 55 4.86 2.73 22.23
CA THR A 55 6.29 2.70 22.52
C THR A 55 7.07 3.34 21.39
N VAL A 56 7.95 4.26 21.76
CA VAL A 56 9.03 4.91 21.01
C VAL A 56 8.71 6.18 20.18
N ALA A 57 8.62 7.30 20.88
CA ALA A 57 9.47 8.46 20.55
C ALA A 57 9.61 9.37 21.78
N ALA A 58 10.37 8.90 22.77
CA ALA A 58 11.14 9.80 23.61
C ALA A 58 12.32 10.30 22.77
N LEU A 59 12.29 11.56 22.34
CA LEU A 59 13.47 12.38 22.08
C LEU A 59 13.10 13.82 22.45
N ALA A 60 13.11 14.08 23.76
CA ALA A 60 13.25 15.40 24.35
C ALA A 60 14.73 15.63 24.67
#